data_AF-A0A3M2B1S0-F1
#
_entry.id   AF-A0A3M2B1S0-F1
#
_cell.length_a   1.000
_cell.length_b   1.000
_cell.length_c   1.000
_cell.angle_alpha   90.00
_cell.angle_beta   90.00
_cell.angle_gamma   90.00
#
_symmetry.space_group_name_H-M   'P 1'
#
loop_
_entity.id
_entity.type
_entity.pdbx_description
1 polymer ?
#
loop_
_entity_poly.entity_id
_entity_poly.type
_entity_poly.pdbx_seq_one_letter_code
_entity_poly.pdbx_strand_id
1 'polypeptide(L)' 'MPSKKVVQEVFSQVSKRYDFFLRLITAGGIKNWQEELLKNTPYEGNRLDVGTGTGEVLL' A
#
# COMPACT_ATOMS: atom_id res chain seq x y z
N MET A 1 -6.30 21.20 9.19
CA MET A 1 -6.00 19.86 8.64
C MET A 1 -6.80 19.70 7.35
N PRO A 2 -6.20 19.19 6.26
CA PRO A 2 -6.95 18.85 5.05
C PRO A 2 -8.01 17.78 5.38
N SER A 3 -9.13 17.78 4.66
CA SER A 3 -10.18 16.80 4.90
C SER A 3 -9.71 15.41 4.47
N LYS A 4 -10.23 14.37 5.15
CA LYS A 4 -9.90 12.97 4.85
C LYS A 4 -10.13 12.64 3.37
N LYS A 5 -11.16 13.24 2.76
CA LYS A 5 -11.51 13.10 1.35
C LYS A 5 -10.45 13.70 0.42
N VAL A 6 -9.94 14.90 0.73
CA VAL A 6 -8.89 15.55 -0.06
C VAL A 6 -7.61 14.74 -0.06
N VAL A 7 -7.21 14.21 1.10
CA VAL A 7 -6.02 13.35 1.20
C VAL A 7 -6.19 12.08 0.36
N GLN A 8 -7.34 11.41 0.45
CA GLN A 8 -7.64 10.23 -0.36
C GLN A 8 -7.64 10.52 -1.86
N GLU A 9 -8.21 11.65 -2.30
CA GLU A 9 -8.22 12.05 -3.71
C GLU A 9 -6.80 12.30 -4.26
N VAL A 10 -5.91 12.91 -3.46
CA VAL A 10 -4.51 13.12 -3.86
C VAL A 10 -3.78 11.80 -4.03
N PHE A 11 -3.87 10.91 -3.03
CA PHE A 11 -3.20 9.60 -3.10
C PHE A 11 -3.78 8.72 -4.22
N SER A 12 -5.09 8.75 -4.44
CA SER A 12 -5.75 7.99 -5.52
C SER A 12 -5.33 8.45 -6.92
N GLN A 13 -5.09 9.75 -7.11
CA GLN A 13 -4.60 10.27 -8.40
C GLN A 13 -3.16 9.86 -8.69
N VAL A 14 -2.33 9.73 -7.65
CA VAL A 14 -0.91 9.42 -7.79
C VAL A 14 -0.64 7.91 -7.80
N SER A 15 -1.47 7.10 -7.13
CA SER A 15 -1.24 5.67 -6.90
C SER A 15 -1.00 4.88 -8.17
N LYS A 16 -1.86 5.01 -9.19
CA LYS A 16 -1.73 4.24 -10.44
C LYS A 16 -0.35 4.39 -11.09
N ARG A 17 0.23 5.60 -11.06
CA ARG A 17 1.55 5.85 -11.65
C ARG A 17 2.67 5.43 -10.70
N TYR A 18 2.50 5.71 -9.41
CA TYR A 18 3.48 5.39 -8.39
C TYR A 18 3.65 3.86 -8.22
N ASP A 19 2.56 3.12 -8.09
CA ASP A 19 2.57 1.66 -7.90
C ASP A 19 3.13 0.95 -9.14
N PHE A 20 2.78 1.43 -10.34
CA PHE A 20 3.34 0.91 -11.59
C PHE A 20 4.86 1.15 -11.66
N PHE A 21 5.30 2.37 -11.34
CA PHE A 21 6.72 2.71 -11.27
C PHE A 21 7.44 1.85 -10.22
N LEU A 22 6.89 1.73 -9.00
CA LEU A 22 7.46 0.97 -7.90
C LEU A 22 7.61 -0.51 -8.24
N ARG A 23 6.59 -1.11 -8.85
CA ARG A 23 6.67 -2.48 -9.39
C ARG A 23 7.77 -2.62 -10.42
N LEU A 24 7.93 -1.64 -11.31
CA LEU A 24 8.95 -1.70 -12.35
C LEU A 24 10.36 -1.57 -11.77
N ILE A 25 10.62 -0.57 -10.92
CA ILE A 25 11.95 -0.36 -10.34
C ILE A 25 12.37 -1.45 -9.36
N THR A 26 11.41 -2.14 -8.74
CA THR A 26 11.70 -3.30 -7.89
C THR A 26 11.71 -4.62 -8.66
N ALA A 27 11.54 -4.59 -10.00
CA ALA A 27 11.36 -5.78 -10.84
C ALA A 27 10.29 -6.75 -10.30
N GLY A 28 9.23 -6.20 -9.69
CA GLY A 28 8.15 -6.94 -9.05
C GLY A 28 8.44 -7.42 -7.62
N GLY A 29 9.66 -7.21 -7.11
CA GLY A 29 10.07 -7.63 -5.77
C GLY A 29 9.22 -7.05 -4.65
N ILE A 30 8.69 -5.84 -4.82
CA ILE A 30 7.79 -5.22 -3.83
C ILE A 30 6.55 -6.08 -3.54
N LYS A 31 5.99 -6.73 -4.57
CA LYS A 31 4.82 -7.61 -4.42
C LYS A 31 5.17 -8.84 -3.61
N ASN A 32 6.34 -9.43 -3.85
CA ASN A 32 6.80 -10.59 -3.11
C ASN A 32 7.00 -10.26 -1.63
N TRP A 33 7.58 -9.09 -1.32
CA TRP A 33 7.75 -8.64 0.06
C TRP A 33 6.42 -8.37 0.77
N GLN A 34 5.45 -7.77 0.09
CA GLN A 34 4.10 -7.57 0.64
C GLN A 34 3.41 -8.90 0.95
N GLU A 35 3.49 -9.87 0.05
CA GLU A 35 2.94 -11.22 0.25
C GLU A 35 3.64 -11.96 1.41
N GLU A 36 4.98 -11.84 1.50
CA GLU A 36 5.76 -12.41 2.59
C GLU A 36 5.44 -11.77 3.94
N LEU A 37 5.27 -10.46 3.99
CA LEU A 37 4.83 -9.73 5.18
C LEU A 37 3.46 -10.26 5.67
N LEU A 38 2.50 -10.41 4.76
CA LEU A 38 1.17 -10.93 5.10
C LEU A 38 1.20 -12.38 5.58
N LYS A 39 2.03 -13.23 4.96
CA LYS A 39 2.22 -14.63 5.37
C LYS A 39 2.81 -14.75 6.77
N ASN A 40 3.73 -13.85 7.12
CA ASN A 40 4.38 -13.83 8.44
C ASN A 40 3.57 -13.07 9.50
N THR A 41 2.46 -12.44 9.13
CA THR A 41 1.58 -11.75 10.07
C THR A 41 0.42 -12.68 10.49
N PRO A 42 0.24 -12.98 11.79
CA PRO A 42 -0.87 -13.79 12.27
C PRO A 42 -2.23 -13.25 11.84
N TYR A 43 -3.19 -14.12 11.51
CA TYR A 43 -4.54 -13.74 11.07
C TYR A 43 -5.51 -13.44 12.22
N GLU A 44 -5.04 -13.48 13.46
CA GLU A 44 -5.88 -13.24 14.64
C GLU A 44 -6.04 -11.75 14.94
N GLY A 45 -7.28 -11.32 15.18
CA GLY A 45 -7.61 -9.94 15.58
C GLY A 45 -7.72 -8.93 14.44
N ASN A 46 -7.70 -7.64 14.81
CA ASN A 46 -7.79 -6.53 13.86
C ASN A 46 -6.40 -6.11 13.36
N ARG A 47 -6.28 -5.85 12.06
CA ARG A 47 -5.04 -5.34 11.44
C ARG A 47 -5.19 -3.85 11.13
N LEU A 48 -4.11 -3.10 11.35
CA LEU A 48 -4.00 -1.70 11.00
C LEU A 48 -2.71 -1.47 10.22
N ASP A 49 -2.84 -1.02 8.97
CA ASP A 49 -1.70 -0.61 8.14
C ASP A 49 -1.40 0.87 8.38
N VAL A 50 -0.34 1.12 9.15
CA VAL A 50 0.10 2.47 9.50
C VAL A 50 1.10 2.95 8.47
N GLY A 51 0.79 4.05 7.78
CA GLY A 51 1.65 4.57 6.72
C GLY A 51 1.51 3.82 5.39
N THR A 52 0.33 3.22 5.15
CA THR A 52 -0.03 2.41 3.97
C THR A 52 0.26 3.03 2.60
N GLY A 53 0.52 4.34 2.53
CA GLY A 53 0.74 5.06 1.29
C GLY A 53 -0.48 4.94 0.37
N THR A 54 -0.34 4.21 -0.72
CA THR A 54 -1.38 3.96 -1.72
C THR A 54 -2.28 2.78 -1.40
N GLY A 55 -2.05 2.07 -0.28
CA GLY A 55 -2.90 0.96 0.17
C GLY A 55 -2.35 -0.43 -0.08
N GLU A 56 -1.14 -0.57 -0.65
CA GLU A 56 -0.72 -1.80 -1.35
C GLU A 56 -0.60 -3.08 -0.49
N VAL A 57 -0.65 -2.98 0.84
CA VAL A 57 -0.48 -4.12 1.75
C VAL A 57 -1.82 -4.70 2.23
N LEU A 58 -2.78 -3.86 2.66
CA LEU A 58 -4.06 -4.30 3.23
C LEU A 58 -5.31 -3.91 2.43
N LEU A 59 -5.21 -3.05 1.39
CA LEU A 59 -6.34 -2.58 0.57
C LEU A 59 -6.44 -3.26 -0.80
#